data_AF-A0A2V5L4I6-F1
#
_entry.id   AF-A0A2V5L4I6-F1
#
_cell.length_a   1.000
_cell.length_b   1.000
_cell.length_c   1.000
_cell.angle_alpha   90.00
_cell.angle_beta   90.00
_cell.angle_gamma   90.00
#
_symmetry.space_group_name_H-M   'P 1'
#
loop_
_entity.id
_entity.type
_entity.pdbx_description
1 polymer ?
#
loop_
_entity_poly.entity_id
_entity_poly.type
_entity_poly.pdbx_seq_one_letter_code
_entity_poly.pdbx_strand_id
1 'polypeptide(L)'
;MRRYIEIYSIMLRNSLIRELSFKANFLLWMIVEVLWFCGQIVFFSIIFGNVDRIGDWTKWEVVLLVGTHQMIAQLFQAFFFVNVANIPELV
;
A
#
# COMPACT_ATOMS: atom_id res chain seq x y z
N MET A 1 8.40 -13.02 23.40
CA MET A 1 7.17 -12.55 22.70
C MET A 1 6.75 -11.14 23.12
N ARG A 2 6.52 -10.87 24.41
CA ARG A 2 6.07 -9.54 24.91
C ARG A 2 6.96 -8.36 24.47
N ARG A 3 8.29 -8.54 24.49
CA ARG A 3 9.28 -7.54 24.06
C ARG A 3 9.22 -7.21 22.56
N TYR A 4 8.86 -8.18 21.71
CA TYR A 4 8.70 -7.94 20.27
C TYR A 4 7.41 -7.18 19.97
N ILE A 5 6.31 -7.51 20.66
CA ILE A 5 5.04 -6.80 20.55
C ILE A 5 5.19 -5.34 20.99
N GLU A 6 5.99 -5.08 22.02
CA GLU A 6 6.32 -3.73 22.49
C GLU A 6 7.14 -2.94 21.46
N ILE A 7 8.10 -3.57 20.77
CA ILE A 7 8.84 -2.93 19.68
C ILE A 7 7.89 -2.61 18.50
N TYR A 8 7.03 -3.55 18.10
CA TYR A 8 6.04 -3.30 17.05
C TYR A 8 5.04 -2.20 17.45
N SER A 9 4.63 -2.10 18.72
CA SER A 9 3.70 -1.05 19.17
C SER A 9 4.37 0.32 19.19
N ILE A 10 5.66 0.41 19.53
CA ILE A 10 6.45 1.64 19.45
C ILE A 10 6.63 2.08 18.00
N MET A 11 6.94 1.15 17.08
CA MET A 11 7.02 1.45 15.64
C MET A 11 5.67 1.92 15.08
N LEU A 12 4.57 1.25 15.45
CA LEU A 12 3.22 1.65 15.07
C LEU A 12 2.90 3.06 15.54
N ARG A 13 3.19 3.37 16.81
CA ARG A 13 2.95 4.68 17.40
C ARG A 13 3.79 5.78 16.75
N ASN A 14 5.05 5.49 16.42
CA ASN A 14 5.92 6.43 15.70
C ASN A 14 5.43 6.69 14.27
N SER A 15 5.05 5.66 13.52
CA SER A 15 4.45 5.81 12.19
C SER A 15 3.19 6.67 12.25
N LEU A 16 2.28 6.39 13.20
CA LEU A 16 1.03 7.13 13.35
C LEU A 16 1.25 8.60 13.73
N ILE A 17 2.16 8.90 14.66
CA ILE A 17 2.45 10.28 15.08
C ILE A 17 3.06 11.07 13.92
N ARG A 18 3.99 10.48 13.16
CA ARG A 18 4.63 11.14 12.01
C ARG A 18 3.65 11.42 10.88
N GLU A 19 2.76 10.47 10.57
CA GLU A 19 1.73 10.70 9.55
C GLU A 19 0.68 11.73 9.98
N LEU A 20 0.35 11.79 11.27
CA LEU A 20 -0.55 12.79 11.83
C LEU A 20 0.10 14.18 11.98
N SER A 21 1.42 14.29 12.04
CA SER A 21 2.14 15.57 12.10
C SER A 21 2.05 16.39 10.81
N PHE A 22 1.83 15.76 9.64
CA PHE A 22 1.58 16.44 8.37
C PHE A 22 0.31 15.90 7.70
N LYS A 23 -0.85 16.18 8.31
CA LYS A 23 -2.18 15.78 7.80
C LYS A 23 -2.39 16.03 6.29
N ALA A 24 -1.81 17.11 5.76
CA ALA A 24 -1.87 17.44 4.34
C ALA A 24 -1.04 16.48 3.46
N ASN A 25 0.16 16.09 3.91
CA ASN A 25 1.02 15.16 3.19
C ASN A 25 0.41 13.75 3.17
N PHE A 26 -0.16 13.32 4.29
CA PHE A 26 -0.88 12.04 4.37
C PHE A 26 -2.09 12.01 3.42
N LEU A 27 -2.90 13.07 3.42
CA LEU A 27 -4.08 13.15 2.54
C LEU A 27 -3.67 13.19 1.05
N LEU A 28 -2.63 13.95 0.71
CA LEU A 28 -2.08 13.99 -0.65
C LEU A 28 -1.61 12.61 -1.11
N TRP A 29 -0.84 11.91 -0.27
CA TRP A 29 -0.38 10.55 -0.57
C TRP A 29 -1.54 9.58 -0.73
N MET A 30 -2.54 9.64 0.13
CA MET A 30 -3.75 8.82 0.01
C MET A 30 -4.48 9.07 -1.32
N ILE A 31 -4.62 10.32 -1.75
CA ILE A 31 -5.24 10.66 -3.04
C ILE A 31 -4.42 10.10 -4.20
N VAL A 32 -3.10 10.26 -4.17
CA VAL A 32 -2.20 9.72 -5.20
C VAL A 32 -2.36 8.21 -5.32
N GLU A 33 -2.43 7.50 -4.20
CA GLU A 33 -2.62 6.04 -4.16
C GLU A 33 -3.98 5.60 -4.71
N VAL A 34 -5.06 6.30 -4.33
CA VAL A 34 -6.40 6.02 -4.86
C VAL A 34 -6.45 6.26 -6.37
N LEU A 35 -5.83 7.33 -6.86
CA LEU A 35 -5.73 7.60 -8.30
C LEU A 35 -4.95 6.51 -9.02
N TRP A 36 -3.85 6.03 -8.44
CA TRP A 36 -3.07 4.92 -8.98
C TRP A 36 -3.91 3.64 -9.06
N PHE A 37 -4.60 3.29 -7.97
CA PHE A 37 -5.46 2.11 -7.92
C PHE A 37 -6.60 2.19 -8.95
N CYS A 38 -7.26 3.34 -9.07
CA CYS A 38 -8.26 3.58 -10.11
C CYS A 38 -7.66 3.43 -11.52
N GLY A 39 -6.45 3.95 -11.74
CA GLY A 39 -5.71 3.80 -12.99
C GLY A 39 -5.45 2.33 -13.35
N GLN A 40 -5.04 1.52 -12.37
CA GLN A 40 -4.86 0.07 -12.53
C GLN A 40 -6.18 -0.61 -12.94
N ILE A 41 -7.29 -0.30 -12.28
CA ILE A 41 -8.62 -0.88 -12.61
C ILE A 41 -9.05 -0.51 -14.03
N VAL A 42 -8.85 0.75 -14.44
CA VAL A 42 -9.17 1.22 -15.79
C VAL A 42 -8.30 0.50 -16.82
N PHE A 43 -7.00 0.38 -16.56
CA PHE A 43 -6.07 -0.33 -17.43
C PHE A 43 -6.50 -1.79 -17.67
N PHE A 44 -6.76 -2.54 -16.60
CA PHE A 44 -7.27 -3.90 -16.73
C PHE A 44 -8.66 -3.95 -17.40
N SER A 45 -9.52 -2.96 -17.14
CA SER A 45 -10.82 -2.87 -17.81
C SER A 45 -10.71 -2.69 -19.33
N ILE A 46 -9.72 -1.91 -19.81
CA ILE A 46 -9.46 -1.74 -21.25
C ILE A 46 -8.92 -3.02 -21.87
N ILE A 47 -8.01 -3.72 -21.18
CA ILE A 47 -7.46 -5.01 -21.65
C ILE A 47 -8.58 -6.05 -21.78
N PHE A 48 -9.40 -6.21 -20.74
CA PHE A 48 -10.53 -7.15 -20.76
C PHE A 48 -11.67 -6.72 -21.70
N GLY A 49 -11.66 -5.48 -22.21
CA GLY A 49 -12.55 -5.06 -23.29
C GLY A 49 -12.12 -5.55 -24.68
N ASN A 50 -10.84 -5.92 -24.85
CA ASN A 50 -10.29 -6.44 -26.10
C ASN A 50 -10.00 -7.95 -26.03
N VAL A 51 -9.99 -8.53 -24.83
CA VAL A 51 -9.64 -9.92 -24.57
C VAL A 51 -10.62 -10.48 -23.54
N ASP A 52 -11.42 -11.49 -23.90
CA ASP A 52 -12.42 -12.08 -22.99
C ASP A 52 -11.79 -12.73 -21.75
N ARG A 53 -10.56 -13.25 -21.88
CA ARG A 53 -9.81 -13.95 -20.81
C ARG A 53 -8.30 -13.80 -20.98
N ILE A 54 -7.60 -13.47 -19.89
CA ILE A 54 -6.14 -13.50 -19.86
C ILE A 54 -5.73 -14.85 -19.27
N GLY A 55 -5.42 -15.83 -20.13
CA GLY A 55 -5.21 -17.22 -19.70
C GLY A 55 -6.51 -17.82 -19.15
N ASP A 56 -6.47 -18.34 -17.92
CA ASP A 56 -7.65 -18.88 -17.22
C ASP A 56 -8.34 -17.86 -16.30
N TRP A 57 -7.82 -16.63 -16.21
CA TRP A 57 -8.27 -15.64 -15.23
C TRP A 57 -9.30 -14.68 -15.84
N THR A 58 -10.40 -14.49 -15.13
CA THR A 58 -11.45 -13.51 -15.42
C THR A 58 -11.06 -12.12 -14.94
N LYS A 59 -11.73 -11.09 -15.46
CA LYS A 59 -11.52 -9.68 -15.09
C LYS A 59 -11.49 -9.47 -13.58
N TRP A 60 -12.42 -10.08 -12.86
CA TRP A 60 -12.56 -9.88 -11.41
C TRP A 60 -11.46 -10.58 -10.61
N GLU A 61 -10.97 -11.73 -11.05
CA GLU A 61 -9.88 -12.43 -10.37
C GLU A 61 -8.55 -11.67 -10.52
N VAL A 62 -8.30 -11.09 -11.69
CA VAL A 62 -7.13 -10.22 -11.91
C VAL A 62 -7.23 -8.94 -11.07
N VAL A 63 -8.40 -8.29 -11.04
CA VAL A 63 -8.62 -7.10 -10.20
C VAL A 63 -8.43 -7.41 -8.72
N LEU A 64 -8.92 -8.56 -8.25
CA LEU A 64 -8.75 -8.99 -6.86
C LEU A 64 -7.29 -9.27 -6.53
N LEU A 65 -6.56 -9.92 -7.43
CA LEU A 65 -5.14 -10.22 -7.27
C LEU A 65 -4.30 -8.93 -7.19
N VAL A 66 -4.54 -7.99 -8.10
CA VAL A 66 -3.87 -6.68 -8.13
C VAL A 66 -4.20 -5.86 -6.89
N GLY A 67 -5.48 -5.81 -6.50
CA GLY A 67 -5.90 -5.12 -5.28
C GLY A 67 -5.26 -5.71 -4.03
N THR A 68 -5.21 -7.03 -3.93
CA THR A 68 -4.57 -7.72 -2.78
C THR A 68 -3.07 -7.47 -2.74
N HIS A 69 -2.39 -7.52 -3.89
CA HIS A 69 -0.98 -7.18 -4.01
C HIS A 69 -0.70 -5.75 -3.53
N GLN A 70 -1.49 -4.78 -4.00
CA GLN A 70 -1.32 -3.38 -3.63
C GLN A 70 -1.60 -3.17 -2.13
N MET A 71 -2.64 -3.79 -1.56
CA MET A 71 -2.90 -3.71 -0.11
C MET A 71 -1.72 -4.23 0.72
N ILE A 72 -1.15 -5.38 0.35
CA ILE A 72 0.02 -5.94 1.05
C ILE A 72 1.24 -5.02 0.90
N ALA A 73 1.48 -4.49 -0.30
CA ALA A 73 2.58 -3.57 -0.56
C ALA A 73 2.47 -2.29 0.29
N GLN A 74 1.29 -1.69 0.37
CA GLN A 74 1.05 -0.48 1.15
C GLN A 74 1.19 -0.71 2.66
N LEU A 75 0.71 -1.85 3.16
CA LEU A 75 0.93 -2.25 4.55
C LEU A 75 2.43 -2.41 4.84
N PHE A 76 3.15 -3.07 3.94
CA PHE A 76 4.60 -3.22 4.07
C PHE A 76 5.31 -1.86 4.06
N GLN A 77 4.91 -0.96 3.16
CA GLN A 77 5.51 0.37 3.03
C GLN A 77 5.29 1.20 4.29
N ALA A 78 4.03 1.33 4.75
CA ALA A 78 3.66 2.17 5.88
C ALA A 78 4.27 1.70 7.22
N PHE A 79 4.36 0.39 7.44
CA PHE A 79 4.84 -0.17 8.71
C PHE A 79 6.32 -0.53 8.73
N PHE A 80 6.88 -1.03 7.63
CA PHE A 80 8.26 -1.53 7.62
C PHE A 80 9.18 -0.59 6.87
N PHE A 81 8.90 -0.32 5.59
CA PHE A 81 9.83 0.40 4.72
C PHE A 81 10.15 1.80 5.25
N VAL A 82 9.13 2.60 5.60
CA VAL A 82 9.37 3.95 6.09
C VAL A 82 10.16 3.91 7.40
N ASN A 83 9.89 2.99 8.32
CA ASN A 83 10.65 2.90 9.57
C ASN A 83 12.11 2.47 9.37
N VAL A 84 12.37 1.51 8.46
CA VAL A 84 13.72 1.04 8.14
C VAL A 84 14.53 2.12 7.41
N ALA A 85 13.89 2.85 6.48
CA ALA A 85 14.55 3.92 5.74
C ALA A 85 15.04 5.08 6.61
N ASN A 86 14.46 5.26 7.81
CA ASN A 86 14.88 6.30 8.77
C ASN A 86 15.99 5.82 9.74
N ILE A 87 16.37 4.54 9.73
CA ILE A 87 17.46 4.02 10.60
C ILE A 87 18.81 4.70 10.32
N PRO A 88 19.24 4.92 9.05
CA PRO A 88 20.52 5.55 8.75
C PRO A 88 20.64 6.99 9.24
N GLU A 89 19.54 7.72 9.45
CA GLU A 89 19.56 9.10 9.96
C GLU A 89 19.80 9.17 11.48
N LEU A 90 19.72 8.04 12.18
CA LEU A 90 19.91 7.93 13.63
C LEU A 90 21.35 7.56 14.03
N VAL A 91 22.25 7.29 13.08
CA VAL A 91 23.66 6.89 13.29
C VAL A 91 24.60 7.97 12.78
#